data_AF-A0A923NED5-F1
#
_entry.id   AF-A0A923NED5-F1
#
_cell.length_a   1.000
_cell.length_b   1.000
_cell.length_c   1.000
_cell.angle_alpha   90.00
_cell.angle_beta   90.00
_cell.angle_gamma   90.00
#
_symmetry.space_group_name_H-M   'P 1'
#
loop_
_entity.id
_entity.type
_entity.pdbx_description
1 polymer ?
#
loop_
_entity_poly.entity_id
_entity_poly.type
_entity_poly.pdbx_seq_one_letter_code
_entity_poly.pdbx_strand_id
1 'polypeptide(L)'
;MNKEQKRYLKEIKALLPVYGKYEKRFFHDIKDSICELDAEHITYEMLCLELGRPEDLIVNYYQEIDSTYLRKQLKRTRSIKAVVLIIMLLAVVISLCRLGFLYSLYLDGKNAIITHELVVIE
;
A
#
# COMPACT_ATOMS: atom_id res chain seq x y z
N MET A 1 25.38 -13.66 0.40
CA MET A 1 24.09 -14.15 -0.13
C MET A 1 24.16 -14.47 -1.61
N ASN A 2 24.00 -15.75 -1.95
CA ASN A 2 23.98 -16.29 -3.31
C ASN A 2 22.65 -15.97 -4.05
N LYS A 3 22.61 -16.16 -5.38
CA LYS A 3 21.43 -15.98 -6.23
C LYS A 3 20.25 -16.82 -5.76
N GLU A 4 20.46 -18.08 -5.38
CA GLU A 4 19.38 -18.98 -4.95
C GLU A 4 18.78 -18.56 -3.60
N GLN A 5 19.60 -18.10 -2.64
CA GLN A 5 19.12 -17.52 -1.38
C GLN A 5 18.25 -16.27 -1.62
N LYS A 6 18.67 -15.40 -2.55
CA LYS A 6 17.87 -14.22 -2.93
C LYS A 6 16.56 -14.61 -3.60
N ARG A 7 16.56 -15.64 -4.44
CA ARG A 7 15.36 -16.18 -5.09
C ARG A 7 14.38 -16.72 -4.05
N TYR A 8 14.85 -17.54 -3.12
CA TYR A 8 14.04 -18.12 -2.06
C TYR A 8 13.36 -17.04 -1.19
N LEU A 9 14.10 -16.03 -0.73
CA LEU A 9 13.51 -14.90 0.00
C LEU A 9 12.52 -14.10 -0.83
N LYS A 10 12.76 -13.94 -2.13
CA LYS A 10 11.84 -13.23 -3.03
C LYS A 10 10.51 -13.98 -3.14
N GLU A 11 10.53 -15.30 -3.20
CA GLU A 11 9.33 -16.14 -3.24
C GLU A 11 8.54 -16.03 -1.93
N ILE A 12 9.19 -16.13 -0.76
CA ILE A 12 8.54 -15.92 0.54
C ILE A 12 7.85 -14.54 0.59
N LYS A 13 8.56 -13.50 0.16
CA LYS A 13 8.03 -12.14 0.17
C LYS A 13 6.83 -11.97 -0.78
N ALA A 14 6.82 -12.67 -1.91
CA ALA A 14 5.74 -12.60 -2.89
C ALA A 14 4.46 -13.31 -2.42
N LEU A 15 4.62 -14.38 -1.64
CA LEU A 15 3.52 -15.16 -1.09
C LEU A 15 2.86 -14.49 0.12
N LEU A 16 3.50 -13.50 0.74
CA LEU A 16 2.93 -12.74 1.86
C LEU A 16 1.92 -11.69 1.35
N PRO A 17 0.61 -11.81 1.63
CA PRO A 17 -0.40 -10.86 1.18
C PRO A 17 -0.24 -9.46 1.79
N VAL A 18 0.36 -9.35 2.99
CA VAL A 18 0.57 -8.08 3.68
C VAL A 18 1.91 -8.09 4.41
N TYR A 19 2.75 -7.09 4.17
CA TYR A 19 4.07 -6.98 4.79
C TYR A 19 4.04 -6.12 6.07
N GLY A 20 3.36 -6.63 7.10
CA GLY A 20 3.18 -5.97 8.39
C GLY A 20 4.35 -6.15 9.36
N LYS A 21 4.15 -5.81 10.64
CA LYS A 21 5.21 -5.89 11.67
C LYS A 21 5.63 -7.33 11.96
N TYR A 22 4.66 -8.25 11.99
CA TYR A 22 4.91 -9.65 12.33
C TYR A 22 5.50 -10.39 11.14
N GLU A 23 5.02 -10.10 9.93
CA GLU A 23 5.56 -10.66 8.69
C GLU A 23 6.99 -10.16 8.44
N LYS A 24 7.30 -8.91 8.80
CA LYS A 24 8.67 -8.39 8.80
C LYS A 24 9.59 -9.14 9.76
N ARG A 25 9.10 -9.48 10.96
CA ARG A 25 9.87 -10.26 11.95
C ARG A 25 10.11 -11.67 11.41
N PHE A 26 9.05 -12.38 11.01
CA PHE A 26 9.16 -13.70 10.40
C PHE A 26 10.13 -13.73 9.22
N PHE A 27 10.03 -12.76 8.30
CA PHE A 27 10.95 -12.66 7.18
C PHE A 27 12.40 -12.39 7.60
N HIS A 28 12.60 -11.59 8.65
CA HIS A 28 13.93 -11.34 9.21
C HIS A 28 14.51 -12.61 9.82
N ASP A 29 13.71 -13.34 10.60
CA ASP A 29 14.12 -14.58 11.24
C ASP A 29 14.59 -15.60 10.18
N ILE A 30 13.83 -15.79 9.10
CA ILE A 30 14.24 -16.65 7.97
C ILE A 30 15.49 -16.13 7.27
N LYS A 31 15.57 -14.82 7.05
CA LYS A 31 16.74 -14.22 6.42
C LYS A 31 18.01 -14.47 7.25
N ASP A 32 17.90 -14.38 8.56
CA ASP A 32 19.01 -14.64 9.47
C ASP A 32 19.41 -16.12 9.41
N SER A 33 18.45 -17.05 9.46
CA SER A 33 18.73 -18.49 9.28
C SER A 33 19.43 -18.79 7.94
N ILE A 34 19.03 -18.12 6.85
CA ILE A 34 19.71 -18.27 5.55
C ILE A 34 21.13 -17.70 5.56
N CYS A 35 21.40 -16.65 6.35
CA CYS A 35 22.73 -16.07 6.49
C CYS A 35 23.67 -16.96 7.32
N GLU A 36 23.13 -17.74 8.27
CA GLU A 36 23.89 -18.71 9.06
C GLU A 36 24.29 -19.95 8.27
N LEU A 37 23.55 -20.27 7.22
CA LEU A 37 23.94 -21.26 6.22
C LEU A 37 25.07 -20.67 5.38
N ASP A 38 26.30 -20.83 5.85
CA ASP A 38 27.53 -20.44 5.16
C ASP A 38 28.12 -21.65 4.44
N ALA A 39 27.37 -22.19 3.48
CA ALA A 39 27.87 -23.20 2.56
C ALA A 39 28.30 -22.52 1.24
N GLU A 40 29.52 -22.80 0.83
CA GLU A 40 30.18 -22.22 -0.35
C GLU A 40 29.38 -22.45 -1.66
N HIS A 41 28.50 -23.48 -1.67
CA HIS A 41 27.60 -23.82 -2.76
C HIS A 41 26.17 -24.12 -2.28
N ILE A 42 25.42 -23.10 -1.85
CA ILE A 42 23.99 -23.26 -1.52
C ILE A 42 23.13 -23.33 -2.78
N THR A 43 22.44 -24.47 -2.93
CA THR A 43 21.40 -24.69 -3.94
C THR A 43 20.02 -24.42 -3.37
N TYR A 44 19.05 -24.15 -4.26
CA TYR A 44 17.66 -23.91 -3.86
C TYR A 44 17.03 -25.13 -3.18
N GLU A 45 17.36 -26.35 -3.62
CA GLU A 45 16.83 -27.56 -2.99
C GLU A 45 17.36 -27.76 -1.57
N MET A 46 18.64 -27.43 -1.33
CA MET A 46 19.21 -27.50 0.02
C MET A 46 18.51 -26.52 0.98
N LEU A 47 18.20 -25.31 0.51
CA LEU A 47 17.37 -24.37 1.27
C LEU A 47 15.97 -24.92 1.57
N CYS A 48 15.35 -25.60 0.60
CA CYS A 48 14.04 -26.21 0.80
C CYS A 48 14.07 -27.40 1.76
N LEU A 49 15.19 -28.13 1.83
CA LEU A 49 15.37 -29.25 2.75
C LEU A 49 15.62 -28.78 4.19
N GLU A 50 16.44 -27.76 4.39
CA GLU A 50 16.80 -27.27 5.73
C GLU A 50 15.73 -26.35 6.33
N LEU A 51 15.20 -25.42 5.53
CA LEU A 51 14.24 -24.41 6.01
C LEU A 51 12.79 -24.79 5.69
N GLY A 52 12.58 -25.75 4.79
CA GLY A 52 11.25 -26.04 4.24
C GLY A 52 10.97 -25.26 2.96
N ARG A 53 9.91 -25.65 2.24
CA ARG A 53 9.49 -24.91 1.04
C ARG A 53 8.84 -23.59 1.46
N PRO A 54 8.98 -22.53 0.63
CA PRO A 54 8.44 -21.21 0.97
C PRO A 54 6.91 -21.22 1.16
N GLU A 55 6.19 -22.10 0.44
CA GLU A 55 4.75 -22.30 0.59
C GLU A 55 4.38 -22.89 1.95
N ASP A 56 5.03 -23.99 2.32
CA ASP A 56 4.78 -24.71 3.57
C ASP A 56 5.11 -23.83 4.78
N LEU A 57 6.19 -23.05 4.70
CA LEU A 57 6.57 -22.09 5.74
C LEU A 57 5.52 -21.02 6.00
N ILE A 58 4.90 -20.51 4.93
CA ILE A 58 3.87 -19.49 5.05
C ILE A 58 2.57 -20.08 5.56
N VAL A 59 2.23 -21.30 5.14
CA VAL A 59 1.08 -22.04 5.69
C VAL A 59 1.26 -22.26 7.19
N ASN A 60 2.40 -22.79 7.61
CA ASN A 60 2.70 -23.02 9.02
C ASN A 60 2.68 -21.71 9.82
N TYR A 61 3.30 -20.64 9.28
CA TYR A 61 3.25 -19.32 9.89
C TYR A 61 1.81 -18.83 10.14
N TYR A 62 0.92 -18.98 9.15
CA TYR A 62 -0.48 -18.57 9.29
C TYR A 62 -1.32 -19.51 10.16
N GLN A 63 -0.90 -20.77 10.33
CA GLN A 63 -1.52 -21.70 11.28
C GLN A 63 -1.12 -21.41 12.73
N GLU A 64 0.12 -20.99 12.96
CA GLU A 64 0.64 -20.68 14.28
C GLU A 64 0.25 -19.28 14.76
N ILE A 65 0.01 -18.34 13.84
CA ILE A 65 -0.29 -16.96 14.21
C ILE A 65 -1.68 -16.84 14.85
N ASP A 66 -1.77 -16.03 15.91
CA ASP A 66 -3.03 -15.85 16.63
C ASP A 66 -4.12 -15.22 15.73
N SER A 67 -5.28 -15.86 15.73
CA SER A 67 -6.53 -15.38 15.14
C SER A 67 -6.87 -13.92 15.50
N THR A 68 -6.50 -13.45 16.70
CA THR A 68 -6.76 -12.07 17.13
C THR A 68 -5.93 -11.07 16.31
N TYR A 69 -4.69 -11.41 15.97
CA TYR A 69 -3.80 -10.60 15.15
C TYR A 69 -4.34 -10.50 13.72
N LEU A 70 -4.70 -11.64 13.11
CA LEU A 70 -5.30 -11.68 11.77
C LEU A 70 -6.56 -10.81 11.70
N ARG A 71 -7.44 -10.93 12.70
CA ARG A 71 -8.67 -10.14 12.77
C ARG A 71 -8.40 -8.64 12.88
N LYS A 72 -7.37 -8.24 13.64
CA LYS A 72 -6.97 -6.82 13.76
C LYS A 72 -6.41 -6.30 12.45
N GLN A 73 -5.62 -7.10 11.74
CA GLN A 73 -5.06 -6.75 10.44
C GLN A 73 -6.14 -6.60 9.37
N LEU A 74 -7.12 -7.52 9.32
CA LEU A 74 -8.29 -7.42 8.42
C LEU A 74 -9.11 -6.15 8.68
N LYS A 75 -9.35 -5.81 9.95
CA LYS A 75 -10.03 -4.56 10.31
C LYS A 75 -9.23 -3.34 9.82
N ARG A 76 -7.90 -3.35 10.03
CA ARG A 76 -7.03 -2.25 9.62
C ARG A 76 -7.03 -2.03 8.11
N THR A 77 -6.93 -3.10 7.30
CA THR A 77 -6.96 -2.96 5.84
C THR A 77 -8.31 -2.43 5.35
N ARG A 78 -9.41 -2.85 5.98
CA ARG A 78 -10.76 -2.31 5.70
C ARG A 78 -10.85 -0.82 6.04
N SER A 79 -10.35 -0.41 7.20
CA SER A 79 -10.34 1.00 7.61
C SER A 79 -9.49 1.87 6.68
N ILE A 80 -8.31 1.40 6.25
CA ILE A 80 -7.45 2.15 5.31
C ILE A 80 -8.18 2.35 3.97
N LYS A 81 -8.81 1.31 3.42
CA LYS A 81 -9.58 1.43 2.18
C LYS A 81 -10.71 2.46 2.31
N ALA A 82 -11.42 2.47 3.45
CA ALA A 82 -12.47 3.45 3.71
C ALA A 82 -11.93 4.89 3.77
N VAL A 83 -10.79 5.12 4.43
CA VAL A 83 -10.15 6.45 4.50
C VAL A 83 -9.72 6.93 3.11
N VAL A 84 -9.13 6.06 2.29
CA VAL A 84 -8.74 6.41 0.91
C VAL A 84 -9.95 6.82 0.08
N LEU A 85 -11.08 6.11 0.21
CA LEU A 85 -12.32 6.49 -0.47
C LEU A 85 -12.83 7.86 -0.02
N ILE A 86 -12.81 8.15 1.28
CA ILE A 86 -13.22 9.46 1.81
C ILE A 86 -12.33 10.58 1.25
N ILE A 87 -11.01 10.38 1.23
CA ILE A 87 -10.07 11.36 0.68
C ILE A 87 -10.34 11.61 -0.81
N MET A 88 -10.60 10.55 -1.58
CA MET A 88 -10.95 10.68 -2.98
C MET A 88 -12.23 11.51 -3.18
N LEU A 89 -13.27 11.26 -2.39
CA LEU A 89 -14.51 12.04 -2.44
C LEU A 89 -14.28 13.51 -2.10
N LEU A 90 -13.49 13.80 -1.06
CA LEU A 90 -13.14 15.18 -0.69
C LEU A 90 -12.38 15.90 -1.82
N ALA A 91 -11.45 15.22 -2.49
CA ALA A 91 -10.73 15.79 -3.63
C ALA A 91 -11.67 16.17 -4.79
N VAL A 92 -12.68 15.34 -5.06
CA VAL A 92 -13.71 15.62 -6.07
C VAL A 92 -14.54 16.84 -5.67
N VAL A 93 -15.00 16.91 -4.41
CA VAL A 93 -15.76 18.05 -3.90
C VAL A 93 -14.98 19.35 -3.99
N ILE A 94 -13.71 19.35 -3.59
CA ILE A 94 -12.83 20.53 -3.69
C ILE A 94 -12.69 20.98 -5.16
N SER A 95 -12.54 20.04 -6.08
CA SER A 95 -12.44 20.33 -7.52
C SER A 95 -13.71 20.98 -8.05
N LEU A 96 -14.88 20.49 -7.66
CA LEU A 96 -16.17 21.10 -8.02
C LEU A 96 -16.34 22.50 -7.42
N CYS A 97 -15.97 22.69 -6.14
CA CYS A 97 -16.00 24.00 -5.50
C CYS A 97 -15.10 25.02 -6.21
N ARG A 98 -13.90 24.61 -6.64
CA ARG A 98 -12.98 25.46 -7.42
C ARG A 98 -13.60 25.89 -8.74
N LEU A 99 -14.23 24.96 -9.45
CA LEU A 99 -14.91 25.25 -10.72
C LEU A 99 -16.08 26.21 -10.52
N GLY A 100 -16.90 25.98 -9.50
CA GLY A 100 -18.02 26.85 -9.14
C GLY A 100 -17.57 28.26 -8.74
N PHE A 101 -16.49 28.39 -7.97
CA PHE A 101 -15.93 29.68 -7.60
C PHE A 101 -15.41 30.46 -8.82
N LEU A 102 -14.71 29.79 -9.73
CA LEU A 102 -14.25 30.41 -10.98
C LEU A 102 -15.42 30.85 -11.86
N TYR A 103 -16.49 30.05 -11.90
CA TYR A 103 -17.71 30.39 -12.63
C TYR A 103 -18.42 31.62 -12.03
N SER A 104 -18.48 31.72 -10.69
CA SER A 104 -19.02 32.90 -10.00
C SER A 104 -18.24 34.15 -10.36
N LEU A 105 -16.91 34.09 -10.31
CA LEU A 105 -16.03 35.20 -10.69
C LEU A 105 -16.21 35.62 -12.15
N TYR A 106 -16.39 34.64 -13.05
CA TYR A 106 -16.69 34.93 -14.46
C TYR A 106 -18.00 35.69 -14.62
N LEU A 107 -19.04 35.31 -13.88
CA LEU A 107 -20.35 35.98 -13.92
C LEU A 107 -20.27 37.40 -13.35
N ASP A 108 -19.56 37.59 -12.23
CA ASP A 108 -19.35 38.90 -11.62
C ASP A 108 -18.59 39.85 -12.57
N GLY A 109 -17.56 39.35 -13.25
CA GLY A 109 -16.85 40.11 -14.27
C GLY A 109 -17.75 40.51 -15.45
N LYS A 110 -18.62 39.61 -15.93
CA LYS A 110 -19.58 39.91 -17.00
C LYS A 110 -20.59 40.97 -16.58
N ASN A 111 -21.13 40.87 -15.36
CA ASN A 111 -22.09 41.83 -14.83
C ASN A 111 -21.47 43.22 -14.62
N ALA A 112 -20.20 43.29 -14.21
CA ALA A 112 -19.50 44.56 -14.02
C ALA A 112 -19.27 45.33 -15.34
N ILE A 113 -19.00 44.64 -16.45
CA ILE A 113 -18.76 45.27 -17.75
C ILE A 113 -20.03 45.94 -18.30
N ILE A 114 -21.22 45.37 -18.06
CA ILE A 114 -22.51 45.90 -18.55
C ILE A 114 -22.87 47.24 -17.89
N THR A 115 -22.45 47.49 -16.65
CA THR A 115 -22.77 48.73 -15.91
C THR A 115 -22.04 49.96 -16.48
N HIS A 116 -20.93 49.79 -17.19
CA HIS A 116 -20.09 50.90 -17.67
C HIS A 116 -20.51 51.48 -19.03
N GLU A 117 -21.44 50.88 -19.77
CA GLU A 117 -21.87 51.40 -21.09
C GLU A 117 -23.09 52.35 -21.06
N LEU A 118 -23.73 52.59 -19.90
CA LEU A 118 -24.95 53.42 -19.79
C LEU A 118 -24.75 54.75 -19.03
N VAL A 119 -23.63 55.44 -19.26
CA VAL A 119 -23.52 56.86 -18.93
C VAL A 119 -23.13 57.62 -20.19
N VAL A 120 -24.06 57.64 -21.16
CA VAL A 120 -24.04 58.67 -22.20
C VAL A 120 -24.53 59.95 -21.54
N ILE A 121 -23.61 60.89 -21.32
CA ILE A 121 -23.91 62.21 -20.77
C ILE A 121 -24.63 62.98 -21.89
N GLU A 122 -25.89 63.35 -21.64
CA GLU A 122 -26.69 64.28 -22.45
C GLU A 122 -26.17 65.71 -22.33
#